data_AF-A0A9D8TG80-F1
#
_entry.id   AF-A0A9D8TG80-F1
#
_cell.length_a   1.000
_cell.length_b   1.000
_cell.length_c   1.000
_cell.angle_alpha   90.00
_cell.angle_beta   90.00
_cell.angle_gamma   90.00
#
_symmetry.space_group_name_H-M   'P 1'
#
loop_
_entity.id
_entity.type
_entity.pdbx_description
1 polymer ?
#
loop_
_entity_poly.entity_id
_entity_poly.type
_entity_poly.pdbx_seq_one_letter_code
_entity_poly.pdbx_strand_id
1 'polypeptide(L)'
;MKNKSKQAIQTARRIYHYDEDEWERSYLSPRGDGFVVTQWERIEESKASKAERLKFEKEIRMCKVLADNGYAVEFLHGVQRPAGQTYDIRLDGIKTDLKCVSKGPGNIVKYVKKALNQQGCEAVVMEIPSPDKDYFNALAEARRKQAGRIIFFVKDENIVKEVK
;
A
#
# COMPACT_ATOMS: atom_id res chain seq x y z
N MET A 1 -19.65 -20.24 2.68
CA MET A 1 -19.72 -18.80 2.35
C MET A 1 -19.77 -18.02 3.66
N LYS A 2 -18.74 -17.24 4.00
CA LYS A 2 -18.82 -16.34 5.17
C LYS A 2 -19.88 -15.27 4.87
N ASN A 3 -20.72 -14.95 5.87
CA ASN A 3 -21.88 -14.08 5.68
C ASN A 3 -21.40 -12.63 5.45
N LYS A 4 -21.49 -12.15 4.20
CA LYS A 4 -20.95 -10.84 3.76
C LYS A 4 -21.42 -9.67 4.62
N SER A 5 -22.65 -9.73 5.14
CA SER A 5 -23.21 -8.70 6.03
C SER A 5 -22.47 -8.60 7.37
N LYS A 6 -22.09 -9.72 7.98
CA LYS A 6 -21.32 -9.73 9.24
C LYS A 6 -19.92 -9.16 9.04
N GLN A 7 -19.30 -9.45 7.91
CA GLN A 7 -17.96 -8.94 7.59
C GLN A 7 -17.98 -7.43 7.36
N ALA A 8 -18.96 -6.91 6.60
CA ALA A 8 -19.16 -5.47 6.43
C ALA A 8 -19.35 -4.74 7.78
N ILE A 9 -20.16 -5.30 8.68
CA ILE A 9 -20.35 -4.74 10.02
C ILE A 9 -19.04 -4.73 10.81
N GLN A 10 -18.23 -5.78 10.71
CA GLN A 10 -16.94 -5.85 11.40
C GLN A 10 -15.93 -4.83 10.85
N THR A 11 -15.85 -4.68 9.53
CA THR A 11 -15.01 -3.67 8.86
C THR A 11 -15.43 -2.26 9.25
N ALA A 12 -16.74 -1.98 9.27
CA ALA A 12 -17.26 -0.71 9.74
C ALA A 12 -16.83 -0.45 11.19
N ARG A 13 -17.01 -1.42 12.10
CA ARG A 13 -16.53 -1.26 13.49
C ARG A 13 -15.03 -0.95 13.57
N ARG A 14 -14.20 -1.63 12.76
CA ARG A 14 -12.75 -1.38 12.69
C ARG A 14 -12.41 0.06 12.25
N ILE A 15 -13.09 0.61 11.25
CA ILE A 15 -12.81 1.98 10.79
C ILE A 15 -13.26 3.05 11.79
N TYR A 16 -14.32 2.79 12.57
CA TYR A 16 -14.80 3.69 13.62
C TYR A 16 -13.94 3.68 14.90
N HIS A 17 -12.98 2.77 15.03
CA HIS A 17 -12.03 2.79 16.16
C HIS A 17 -10.94 3.85 16.02
N TYR A 18 -10.74 4.40 14.82
CA TYR A 18 -9.78 5.47 14.62
C TYR A 18 -10.34 6.79 15.12
N ASP A 19 -9.49 7.53 15.84
CA ASP A 19 -9.75 8.88 16.31
C ASP A 19 -9.89 9.83 15.10
N GLU A 20 -11.01 10.53 15.00
CA GLU A 20 -11.30 11.44 13.90
C GLU A 20 -10.42 12.70 13.95
N ASP A 21 -9.84 13.02 15.11
CA ASP A 21 -8.91 14.15 15.27
C ASP A 21 -7.52 13.84 14.66
N GLU A 22 -7.14 12.56 14.54
CA GLU A 22 -5.86 12.13 13.95
C GLU A 22 -6.04 11.57 12.53
N TRP A 23 -7.19 10.93 12.25
CA TRP A 23 -7.40 10.15 11.04
C TRP A 23 -8.64 10.57 10.25
N GLU A 24 -8.45 10.75 8.95
CA GLU A 24 -9.53 10.83 7.99
C GLU A 24 -9.95 9.44 7.52
N ARG A 25 -11.25 9.14 7.53
CA ARG A 25 -11.82 7.88 7.03
C ARG A 25 -11.95 7.90 5.50
N SER A 26 -10.81 7.90 4.82
CA SER A 26 -10.72 8.25 3.40
C SER A 26 -11.41 7.28 2.43
N TYR A 27 -11.62 6.02 2.81
CA TYR A 27 -12.27 5.05 1.92
C TYR A 27 -12.83 3.81 2.65
N LEU A 28 -14.00 3.35 2.21
CA LEU A 28 -14.56 2.04 2.54
C LEU A 28 -14.75 1.27 1.23
N SER A 29 -14.27 0.02 1.15
CA SER A 29 -14.48 -0.79 -0.06
C SER A 29 -15.97 -1.05 -0.27
N PRO A 30 -16.48 -1.01 -1.52
CA PRO A 30 -17.84 -1.42 -1.86
C PRO A 30 -18.16 -2.86 -1.44
N ARG A 31 -17.15 -3.73 -1.31
CA ARG A 31 -17.30 -5.11 -0.82
C ARG A 31 -17.49 -5.19 0.70
N GLY A 32 -17.16 -4.12 1.42
CA GLY A 32 -17.24 -4.04 2.87
C GLY A 32 -16.19 -4.88 3.60
N ASP A 33 -15.16 -5.38 2.93
CA ASP A 33 -14.13 -6.23 3.52
C ASP A 33 -12.78 -5.52 3.75
N GLY A 34 -12.59 -4.30 3.24
CA GLY A 34 -11.41 -3.48 3.50
C GLY A 34 -11.71 -1.97 3.54
N PHE A 35 -10.73 -1.20 3.99
CA PHE A 35 -10.85 0.25 4.18
C PHE A 35 -9.49 0.96 4.12
N VAL A 36 -9.52 2.29 3.94
CA VAL A 36 -8.38 3.18 4.08
C VAL A 36 -8.72 4.27 5.10
N VAL A 37 -7.84 4.45 6.07
CA VAL A 37 -7.76 5.65 6.91
C VAL A 37 -6.46 6.38 6.58
N THR A 38 -6.47 7.69 6.55
CA THR A 38 -5.30 8.52 6.21
C THR A 38 -5.05 9.49 7.36
N GLN A 39 -3.81 9.59 7.83
CA GLN A 39 -3.47 10.61 8.83
C GLN A 39 -3.70 12.01 8.25
N TRP A 40 -4.27 12.92 9.05
CA TRP A 40 -4.54 14.29 8.60
C TRP A 40 -3.27 15.00 8.10
N GLU A 41 -2.12 14.78 8.74
CA GLU A 41 -0.83 15.35 8.31
C GLU A 41 -0.44 14.89 6.91
N ARG A 42 -0.79 13.66 6.51
CA ARG A 42 -0.50 13.18 5.14
C ARG A 42 -1.33 13.94 4.10
N ILE A 43 -2.55 14.32 4.45
CA ILE A 43 -3.41 15.17 3.62
C ILE A 43 -2.82 16.58 3.54
N GLU A 44 -2.34 17.14 4.65
CA GLU A 44 -1.69 18.46 4.66
C GLU A 44 -0.39 18.48 3.83
N GLU A 45 0.45 17.45 3.94
CA GLU A 45 1.67 17.29 3.12
C GLU A 45 1.35 17.37 1.62
N SER A 46 0.22 16.79 1.19
CA SER A 46 -0.19 16.80 -0.21
C SER A 46 -0.48 18.21 -0.77
N LYS A 47 -0.80 19.18 0.09
CA LYS A 47 -1.10 20.57 -0.29
C LYS A 47 0.15 21.40 -0.53
N ALA A 48 1.33 20.94 -0.09
CA ALA A 48 2.56 21.71 -0.15
C ALA A 48 3.03 22.02 -1.58
N SER A 49 2.78 21.13 -2.54
CA SER A 49 3.16 21.36 -3.94
C SER A 49 2.39 20.46 -4.91
N LYS A 50 2.44 20.79 -6.21
CA LYS A 50 1.90 19.90 -7.26
C LYS A 50 2.56 18.51 -7.24
N ALA A 51 3.85 18.44 -6.93
CA ALA A 51 4.57 17.16 -6.87
C ALA A 51 4.08 16.28 -5.72
N GLU A 52 3.92 16.86 -4.52
CA GLU A 52 3.39 16.15 -3.36
C GLU A 52 1.94 15.72 -3.56
N ARG A 53 1.11 16.58 -4.17
CA ARG A 53 -0.26 16.21 -4.55
C ARG A 53 -0.30 15.00 -5.49
N LEU A 54 0.49 15.01 -6.56
CA LEU A 54 0.56 13.88 -7.50
C LEU A 54 1.09 12.60 -6.84
N LYS A 55 2.02 12.73 -5.88
CA LYS A 55 2.51 11.61 -5.08
C LYS A 55 1.37 11.03 -4.22
N PHE A 56 0.66 11.88 -3.49
CA PHE A 56 -0.49 11.50 -2.67
C PHE A 56 -1.58 10.81 -3.50
N GLU A 57 -2.01 11.41 -4.61
CA GLU A 57 -3.04 10.86 -5.51
C GLU A 57 -2.68 9.46 -6.02
N LYS A 58 -1.40 9.25 -6.33
CA LYS A 58 -0.89 7.95 -6.76
C LYS A 58 -0.91 6.93 -5.62
N GLU A 59 -0.44 7.30 -4.43
CA GLU A 59 -0.35 6.40 -3.27
C GLU A 59 -1.74 6.04 -2.74
N ILE A 60 -2.64 7.02 -2.57
CA ILE A 60 -4.01 6.76 -2.12
C ILE A 60 -4.78 5.87 -3.12
N ARG A 61 -4.50 5.99 -4.44
CA ARG A 61 -5.06 5.07 -5.44
C ARG A 61 -4.61 3.63 -5.16
N MET A 62 -3.32 3.40 -4.90
CA MET A 62 -2.83 2.07 -4.55
C MET A 62 -3.48 1.56 -3.25
N CYS A 63 -3.63 2.42 -2.24
CA CYS A 63 -4.33 2.08 -0.99
C CYS A 63 -5.78 1.62 -1.23
N LYS A 64 -6.51 2.30 -2.14
CA LYS A 64 -7.88 1.91 -2.50
C LYS A 64 -7.93 0.54 -3.18
N VAL A 65 -6.98 0.23 -4.06
CA VAL A 65 -6.86 -1.12 -4.66
C VAL A 65 -6.63 -2.17 -3.57
N LEU A 66 -5.76 -1.90 -2.59
CA LEU A 66 -5.53 -2.79 -1.46
C LEU A 66 -6.82 -2.95 -0.62
N ALA A 67 -7.48 -1.86 -0.26
CA ALA A 67 -8.74 -1.91 0.48
C ALA A 67 -9.81 -2.70 -0.27
N ASP A 68 -9.91 -2.53 -1.58
CA ASP A 68 -10.82 -3.31 -2.40
C ASP A 68 -10.47 -4.79 -2.35
N ASN A 69 -9.21 -5.18 -2.27
CA ASN A 69 -8.80 -6.56 -2.10
C ASN A 69 -8.93 -7.08 -0.65
N GLY A 70 -9.65 -6.36 0.22
CA GLY A 70 -10.03 -6.79 1.56
C GLY A 70 -9.03 -6.45 2.66
N TYR A 71 -8.06 -5.58 2.37
CA TYR A 71 -7.07 -5.16 3.36
C TYR A 71 -7.54 -3.94 4.17
N ALA A 72 -7.12 -3.84 5.42
CA ALA A 72 -7.13 -2.56 6.14
C ALA A 72 -5.84 -1.80 5.87
N VAL A 73 -5.96 -0.51 5.54
CA VAL A 73 -4.83 0.33 5.19
C VAL A 73 -4.82 1.58 6.06
N GLU A 74 -3.72 1.76 6.79
CA GLU A 74 -3.38 3.03 7.45
C GLU A 74 -2.39 3.77 6.54
N PHE A 75 -2.78 4.92 5.97
CA PHE A 75 -1.93 5.74 5.13
C PHE A 75 -1.28 6.86 5.95
N LEU A 76 0.03 6.81 6.06
CA LEU A 76 0.79 7.53 7.07
C LEU A 76 1.42 8.81 6.53
N HIS A 77 1.69 9.77 7.40
CA HIS A 77 2.48 10.95 7.07
C HIS A 77 3.96 10.59 6.83
N GLY A 78 4.64 11.40 6.01
CA GLY A 78 6.01 11.15 5.56
C GLY A 78 7.11 11.73 6.47
N VAL A 79 6.79 12.65 7.38
CA VAL A 79 7.77 13.37 8.21
C VAL A 79 7.92 12.80 9.64
N GLN A 80 8.94 13.26 10.40
CA GLN A 80 9.12 12.97 11.84
C GLN A 80 9.13 11.48 12.25
N ARG A 81 9.63 10.61 11.38
CA ARG A 81 9.74 9.18 11.65
C ARG A 81 11.07 8.85 12.33
N PRO A 82 11.16 7.77 13.13
CA PRO A 82 12.45 7.24 13.57
C PRO A 82 13.39 7.03 12.37
N ALA A 83 14.68 7.28 12.57
CA ALA A 83 15.67 7.12 11.52
C ALA A 83 15.57 5.73 10.87
N GLY A 84 15.48 5.70 9.54
CA GLY A 84 15.35 4.46 8.76
C GLY A 84 13.92 3.89 8.65
N GLN A 85 12.89 4.52 9.22
CA GLN A 85 11.49 4.07 9.10
C GLN A 85 10.69 4.96 8.14
N THR A 86 10.73 4.63 6.85
CA THR A 86 10.14 5.47 5.78
C THR A 86 9.07 4.72 4.97
N TYR A 87 8.40 3.75 5.59
CA TYR A 87 7.27 3.05 4.99
C TYR A 87 6.03 3.96 4.91
N ASP A 88 5.29 3.82 3.81
CA ASP A 88 4.16 4.69 3.47
C ASP A 88 2.87 4.31 4.21
N ILE A 89 2.66 3.01 4.47
CA ILE A 89 1.40 2.49 5.02
C ILE A 89 1.61 1.43 6.10
N ARG A 90 0.57 1.16 6.89
CA ARG A 90 0.40 -0.16 7.51
C ARG A 90 -0.69 -0.93 6.78
N LEU A 91 -0.33 -2.11 6.29
CA LEU A 91 -1.24 -3.03 5.60
C LEU A 91 -1.61 -4.16 6.56
N ASP A 92 -2.83 -4.15 7.09
CA ASP A 92 -3.25 -5.00 8.22
C ASP A 92 -2.24 -4.94 9.40
N GLY A 93 -1.75 -3.74 9.71
CA GLY A 93 -0.77 -3.49 10.77
C GLY A 93 0.70 -3.71 10.36
N ILE A 94 0.97 -4.25 9.17
CA ILE A 94 2.33 -4.56 8.70
C ILE A 94 2.96 -3.35 8.02
N LYS A 95 4.19 -2.98 8.43
CA LYS A 95 4.94 -1.86 7.87
C LYS A 95 5.26 -2.10 6.39
N THR A 96 4.67 -1.29 5.53
CA THR A 96 4.68 -1.54 4.08
C THR A 96 4.97 -0.28 3.29
N ASP A 97 5.84 -0.40 2.30
CA ASP A 97 6.18 0.67 1.35
C ASP A 97 5.50 0.42 0.00
N LEU A 98 5.07 1.51 -0.65
CA LEU A 98 4.34 1.52 -1.91
C LEU A 98 5.29 1.89 -3.07
N LYS A 99 5.29 1.06 -4.11
CA LYS A 99 6.13 1.27 -5.30
C LYS A 99 5.32 1.12 -6.57
N CYS A 100 5.16 2.23 -7.30
CA CYS A 100 4.64 2.23 -8.66
C CYS A 100 5.80 2.13 -9.66
N VAL A 101 5.80 1.10 -10.50
CA VAL A 101 6.85 0.84 -11.48
C VAL A 101 6.53 1.56 -12.79
N SER A 102 7.23 2.66 -13.08
CA SER A 102 7.05 3.44 -14.31
C SER A 102 8.24 3.42 -15.27
N LYS A 103 9.42 2.96 -14.82
CA LYS A 103 10.70 2.99 -15.57
C LYS A 103 11.19 1.59 -16.01
N GLY A 104 10.27 0.64 -16.16
CA GLY A 104 10.58 -0.73 -16.57
C GLY A 104 10.98 -1.69 -15.42
N PRO A 105 11.11 -2.99 -15.73
CA PRO A 105 11.26 -4.07 -14.75
C PRO A 105 12.59 -4.07 -13.99
N GLY A 106 13.65 -3.50 -14.57
CA GLY A 106 15.00 -3.50 -13.98
C GLY A 106 15.11 -2.78 -12.62
N ASN A 107 14.14 -1.94 -12.27
CA ASN A 107 14.12 -1.26 -10.97
C ASN A 107 13.43 -2.06 -9.84
N ILE A 108 12.71 -3.15 -10.14
CA ILE A 108 11.95 -3.91 -9.15
C ILE A 108 12.85 -4.42 -8.04
N VAL A 109 13.92 -5.14 -8.37
CA VAL A 109 14.85 -5.73 -7.38
C VAL A 109 15.45 -4.64 -6.49
N LYS A 110 15.79 -3.49 -7.06
CA LYS A 110 16.31 -2.32 -6.34
C LYS A 110 15.29 -1.75 -5.36
N TYR A 111 14.04 -1.57 -5.80
CA TYR A 111 12.98 -1.03 -4.97
C TYR A 111 12.63 -1.97 -3.82
N VAL A 112 12.49 -3.26 -4.09
CA VAL A 112 12.23 -4.29 -3.06
C VAL A 112 13.36 -4.31 -2.03
N LYS A 113 14.63 -4.35 -2.48
CA LYS A 113 15.78 -4.30 -1.58
C LYS A 113 15.78 -3.04 -0.69
N LYS A 114 15.47 -1.88 -1.28
CA LYS A 114 15.43 -0.62 -0.54
C LYS A 114 14.34 -0.65 0.55
N ALA A 115 13.12 -1.04 0.19
CA ALA A 115 12.01 -1.11 1.13
C ALA A 115 12.33 -2.02 2.31
N LEU A 116 12.73 -3.27 2.03
CA LEU A 116 12.89 -4.31 3.06
C LEU A 116 14.15 -4.11 3.92
N ASN A 117 15.25 -3.61 3.36
CA ASN A 117 16.53 -3.57 4.08
C ASN A 117 16.91 -2.19 4.60
N GLN A 118 16.26 -1.11 4.12
CA GLN A 118 16.69 0.26 4.43
C GLN A 118 15.55 1.16 4.93
N GLN A 119 14.30 0.81 4.66
CA GLN A 119 13.14 1.64 5.03
C GLN A 119 12.34 1.07 6.22
N GLY A 120 12.86 0.01 6.85
CA GLY A 120 12.22 -0.64 8.00
C GLY A 120 10.90 -1.33 7.67
N CYS A 121 10.71 -1.72 6.40
CA CYS A 121 9.49 -2.38 5.93
C CYS A 121 9.58 -3.89 6.12
N GLU A 122 8.44 -4.49 6.45
CA GLU A 122 8.26 -5.94 6.47
C GLU A 122 7.66 -6.44 5.14
N ALA A 123 7.01 -5.53 4.41
CA ALA A 123 6.41 -5.78 3.11
C ALA A 123 6.65 -4.63 2.12
N VAL A 124 6.52 -4.93 0.84
CA VAL A 124 6.45 -3.95 -0.24
C VAL A 124 5.31 -4.29 -1.17
N VAL A 125 4.54 -3.28 -1.60
CA VAL A 125 3.49 -3.42 -2.61
C VAL A 125 3.95 -2.79 -3.91
N MET A 126 4.01 -3.59 -4.96
CA MET A 126 4.42 -3.18 -6.30
C MET A 126 3.19 -3.04 -7.22
N GLU A 127 2.93 -1.85 -7.74
CA GLU A 127 2.06 -1.68 -8.92
C GLU A 127 2.94 -1.85 -10.17
N ILE A 128 2.70 -2.90 -10.95
CA ILE A 128 3.37 -3.12 -12.25
C ILE A 128 2.45 -2.67 -13.39
N PRO A 129 2.98 -2.10 -14.48
CA PRO A 129 2.16 -1.42 -15.49
C PRO A 129 1.45 -2.38 -16.46
N SER A 130 1.93 -3.61 -16.59
CA SER A 130 1.44 -4.61 -17.53
C SER A 130 1.74 -6.03 -17.04
N PRO A 131 1.05 -7.06 -17.56
CA PRO A 131 1.35 -8.44 -17.28
C PRO A 131 2.51 -8.98 -18.13
N ASP A 132 3.47 -8.14 -18.54
CA ASP A 132 4.61 -8.60 -19.34
C ASP A 132 5.52 -9.51 -18.51
N LYS A 133 6.00 -10.59 -19.15
CA LYS A 133 6.83 -11.63 -18.54
C LYS A 133 8.05 -11.07 -17.80
N ASP A 134 8.63 -9.97 -18.29
CA ASP A 134 9.82 -9.37 -17.70
C ASP A 134 9.57 -8.78 -16.30
N TYR A 135 8.37 -8.26 -16.02
CA TYR A 135 8.01 -7.82 -14.67
C TYR A 135 7.92 -9.00 -13.71
N PHE A 136 7.33 -10.12 -14.15
CA PHE A 136 7.26 -11.34 -13.35
C PHE A 136 8.63 -11.97 -13.10
N ASN A 137 9.51 -11.98 -14.10
CA ASN A 137 10.90 -12.43 -13.95
C ASN A 137 11.63 -11.58 -12.90
N ALA A 138 11.46 -10.26 -12.93
CA ALA A 138 12.08 -9.35 -11.97
C ALA A 138 11.49 -9.50 -10.56
N LEU A 139 10.18 -9.75 -10.42
CA LEU A 139 9.55 -10.08 -9.14
C LEU A 139 10.08 -11.40 -8.56
N ALA A 140 10.20 -12.44 -9.38
CA ALA A 140 10.77 -13.72 -8.98
C ALA A 140 12.24 -13.57 -8.56
N GLU A 141 13.01 -12.76 -9.28
CA GLU A 141 14.39 -12.45 -8.90
C GLU A 141 14.47 -11.70 -7.57
N ALA A 142 13.60 -10.70 -7.36
CA ALA A 142 13.53 -9.98 -6.09
C ALA A 142 13.19 -10.92 -4.92
N ARG A 143 12.23 -11.83 -5.12
CA ARG A 143 11.86 -12.86 -4.14
C ARG A 143 13.03 -13.76 -3.77
N ARG A 144 13.84 -14.21 -4.74
CA ARG A 144 15.04 -15.02 -4.48
C ARG A 144 16.08 -14.29 -3.65
N LYS A 145 16.16 -12.95 -3.75
CA LYS A 145 17.25 -12.14 -3.19
C LYS A 145 16.94 -11.49 -1.84
N GLN A 146 15.68 -11.30 -1.50
CA GLN A 146 15.27 -10.56 -0.29
C GLN A 146 14.41 -11.45 0.61
N ALA A 147 14.47 -11.25 1.92
CA ALA A 147 13.55 -11.83 2.90
C ALA A 147 12.55 -10.74 3.33
N GLY A 148 11.24 -11.04 3.30
CA GLY A 148 10.15 -10.05 3.49
C GLY A 148 9.05 -10.23 2.46
N ARG A 149 7.87 -9.63 2.67
CA ARG A 149 6.71 -9.89 1.79
C ARG A 149 6.77 -9.02 0.54
N ILE A 150 6.58 -9.63 -0.63
CA ILE A 150 6.52 -8.92 -1.90
C ILE A 150 5.11 -9.11 -2.45
N ILE A 151 4.31 -8.07 -2.33
CA ILE A 151 2.94 -8.00 -2.80
C ILE A 151 2.95 -7.22 -4.11
N PHE A 152 2.10 -7.58 -5.06
CA PHE A 152 1.99 -6.85 -6.31
C PHE A 152 0.57 -6.88 -6.87
N PHE A 153 0.28 -5.96 -7.78
CA PHE A 153 -0.86 -6.03 -8.67
C PHE A 153 -0.49 -5.43 -10.02
N VAL A 154 -1.14 -5.90 -11.09
CA VAL A 154 -1.06 -5.28 -12.41
C VAL A 154 -2.03 -4.12 -12.43
N LYS A 155 -1.56 -2.97 -12.91
CA LYS A 155 -2.38 -1.77 -13.09
C LYS A 155 -3.61 -2.10 -13.92
N ASP A 156 -4.75 -1.51 -13.56
CA ASP A 156 -6.06 -1.69 -14.20
C ASP A 156 -6.69 -3.08 -14.02
N GLU A 157 -5.91 -4.16 -13.84
CA GLU A 157 -6.44 -5.44 -13.35
C GLU A 157 -6.83 -5.36 -11.87
N ASN A 158 -6.03 -4.66 -11.06
CA ASN A 158 -6.30 -4.38 -9.64
C ASN A 158 -6.52 -5.65 -8.77
N ILE A 159 -5.93 -6.78 -9.17
CA ILE A 159 -5.93 -8.03 -8.40
C ILE A 159 -4.62 -8.14 -7.63
N VAL A 160 -4.72 -8.08 -6.29
CA VAL A 160 -3.55 -8.15 -5.40
C VAL A 160 -3.10 -9.60 -5.23
N LYS A 161 -1.79 -9.83 -5.42
CA LYS A 161 -1.13 -11.14 -5.32
C LYS A 161 0.15 -11.01 -4.50
N GLU A 162 0.60 -12.12 -3.92
CA GLU A 162 1.89 -12.20 -3.22
C GLU A 162 2.83 -13.13 -3.98
N VAL A 163 4.09 -12.71 -4.13
CA VAL A 163 5.14 -13.53 -4.73
C VAL A 163 5.56 -14.60 -3.72
N LYS A 164 5.38 -15.87 -4.08
CA LYS A 164 5.74 -17.03 -3.27
C LYS A 164 7.19 -17.44 -3.48
#